data_AF-R6XJD2-F1
#
_entry.id   AF-R6XJD2-F1
#
_cell.length_a   1.000
_cell.length_b   1.000
_cell.length_c   1.000
_cell.angle_alpha   90.00
_cell.angle_beta   90.00
_cell.angle_gamma   90.00
#
_symmetry.space_group_name_H-M   'P 1'
#
loop_
_entity.id
_entity.type
_entity.pdbx_description
1 polymer ?
#
loop_
_entity_poly.entity_id
_entity_poly.type
_entity_poly.pdbx_seq_one_letter_code
_entity_poly.pdbx_strand_id
1 'polypeptide(L)'
;MKLHPMVISILDSRYEFIIEQGEKKLPKKFVFYICKYSSTKEIMVRTVAITDPSITVYGLSMNSSENFVNKTLIDMGFTYQEYSGRSPSYIKDRFDFTINDTVMHFYFYSGDN
;
A
#
# COMPACT_ATOMS: atom_id res chain seq x y z
N MET A 1 -24.94 -1.11 14.70
CA MET A 1 -23.62 -1.41 14.11
C MET A 1 -22.75 -0.16 14.24
N LYS A 2 -21.75 -0.15 15.13
CA LYS A 2 -20.87 1.03 15.30
C LYS A 2 -19.82 1.02 14.20
N LEU A 3 -19.88 2.00 13.30
CA LEU A 3 -18.82 2.28 12.33
C LEU A 3 -17.60 2.77 13.13
N HIS A 4 -16.51 1.99 13.12
CA HIS A 4 -15.23 2.49 13.62
C HIS A 4 -14.68 3.49 12.59
N PRO A 5 -14.21 4.67 13.01
CA PRO A 5 -13.64 5.64 12.09
C PRO A 5 -12.40 5.03 11.41
N MET A 6 -12.44 4.96 10.07
CA MET A 6 -11.27 4.70 9.25
C MET A 6 -10.40 5.96 9.30
N VAL A 7 -9.18 5.84 9.81
CA VAL A 7 -8.24 6.95 9.86
C VAL A 7 -7.31 6.82 8.66
N ILE A 8 -7.36 7.80 7.76
CA ILE A 8 -6.37 7.94 6.71
C ILE A 8 -5.25 8.80 7.27
N SER A 9 -4.05 8.23 7.41
CA SER A 9 -2.85 8.94 7.83
C SER A 9 -1.91 9.01 6.65
N ILE A 10 -1.57 10.21 6.21
CA ILE A 10 -0.72 10.40 5.05
C ILE A 10 0.58 11.06 5.50
N LEU A 11 1.70 10.39 5.21
CA LEU A 11 3.05 10.80 5.59
C LEU A 11 3.79 11.17 4.32
N ASP A 12 3.46 12.34 3.78
CA ASP A 12 4.28 13.02 2.77
C ASP A 12 4.46 14.47 3.21
N SER A 13 5.67 14.99 3.17
CA SER A 13 5.97 16.38 3.57
C SER A 13 5.73 17.39 2.44
N ARG A 14 5.43 16.93 1.21
CA ARG A 14 5.36 17.74 -0.01
C ARG A 14 3.93 18.21 -0.36
N TYR A 15 3.06 18.39 0.64
CA TYR A 15 1.70 18.87 0.39
C TYR A 15 1.68 20.33 -0.07
N GLU A 16 0.85 20.58 -1.08
CA GLU A 16 0.35 21.92 -1.37
C GLU A 16 -1.04 22.04 -0.74
N PHE A 17 -1.20 22.99 0.18
CA PHE A 17 -2.52 23.35 0.69
C PHE A 17 -3.23 24.23 -0.34
N ILE A 18 -4.42 23.82 -0.78
CA ILE A 18 -5.29 24.72 -1.54
C ILE A 18 -6.08 25.55 -0.52
N ILE A 19 -5.50 26.68 -0.14
CA ILE A 19 -5.99 27.55 0.94
C ILE A 19 -7.43 28.03 0.67
N GLU A 20 -7.81 28.16 -0.61
CA GLU A 20 -9.12 28.68 -1.04
C GLU A 20 -10.30 27.71 -0.84
N GLN A 21 -10.04 26.41 -0.68
CA GLN A 21 -11.11 25.39 -0.60
C GLN A 21 -11.09 24.61 0.72
N GLY A 22 -10.12 24.86 1.59
CA GLY A 22 -9.91 24.04 2.79
C GLY A 22 -9.51 22.59 2.47
N GLU A 23 -9.19 22.29 1.21
CA GLU A 23 -8.83 20.98 0.72
C GLU A 23 -7.30 20.82 0.59
N LYS A 24 -6.82 19.59 0.80
CA LYS A 24 -5.42 19.22 0.58
C LYS A 24 -5.29 18.54 -0.76
N LYS A 25 -4.45 19.08 -1.65
CA LYS A 25 -4.08 18.39 -2.87
C LYS A 25 -2.94 17.42 -2.56
N LEU A 26 -3.13 16.15 -2.90
CA LEU A 26 -2.06 15.17 -2.82
C LEU A 26 -0.99 15.51 -3.87
N PRO A 27 0.31 15.49 -3.51
CA PRO A 27 1.36 15.57 -4.52
C PRO A 27 1.25 14.36 -5.45
N LYS A 28 1.81 14.45 -6.67
CA LYS A 28 1.76 13.33 -7.63
C LYS A 28 2.45 12.06 -7.11
N LYS A 29 3.49 12.25 -6.31
CA LYS A 29 4.30 11.19 -5.69
C LYS A 29 4.08 11.27 -4.19
N PHE A 30 3.64 10.18 -3.57
CA PHE A 30 3.39 10.13 -2.14
C PHE A 30 3.35 8.72 -1.59
N VAL A 31 3.40 8.64 -0.26
CA VAL A 31 3.08 7.44 0.51
C VAL A 31 1.88 7.74 1.39
N PHE A 32 0.85 6.90 1.32
CA PHE A 32 -0.29 7.00 2.22
C PHE A 32 -0.57 5.71 2.96
N TYR A 33 -1.09 5.86 4.18
CA TYR A 33 -1.44 4.78 5.08
C TYR A 33 -2.93 4.84 5.37
N ILE A 34 -3.59 3.69 5.23
CA ILE A 34 -4.92 3.49 5.79
C ILE A 34 -4.73 2.77 7.11
N CYS A 35 -5.20 3.38 8.19
CA CYS A 35 -5.08 2.85 9.54
C CYS A 35 -6.46 2.54 10.12
N LYS A 36 -6.52 1.51 10.97
CA LYS A 36 -7.67 1.18 11.79
C LYS A 36 -7.31 1.41 13.25
N TYR A 37 -8.23 2.02 13.99
CA TYR A 37 -8.16 2.05 15.45
C TYR A 37 -8.65 0.70 16.00
N SER A 38 -7.80 0.00 16.74
CA SER A 38 -8.17 -1.25 17.40
C SER A 38 -9.00 -0.98 18.66
N SER A 39 -9.69 -2.00 19.17
CA SER A 39 -10.33 -1.97 20.49
C SER A 39 -9.31 -1.79 21.63
N THR A 40 -8.04 -2.12 21.40
CA THR A 40 -6.91 -1.94 22.33
C THR A 40 -6.33 -0.52 22.30
N LYS A 41 -6.93 0.41 21.55
CA LYS A 41 -6.45 1.80 21.32
C LYS A 41 -5.12 1.90 20.56
N GLU A 42 -4.73 0.84 19.87
CA GLU A 42 -3.57 0.83 18.99
C GLU A 42 -3.98 1.24 17.57
N ILE A 43 -3.07 1.91 16.88
CA ILE A 43 -3.25 2.26 15.46
C ILE A 43 -2.62 1.15 14.64
N MET A 44 -3.46 0.39 13.93
CA MET A 44 -3.02 -0.71 13.07
C MET A 44 -3.04 -0.28 11.62
N VAL A 45 -1.89 -0.34 10.94
CA VAL A 45 -1.81 -0.11 9.50
C VAL A 45 -2.51 -1.25 8.77
N ARG A 46 -3.40 -0.90 7.84
CA ARG A 46 -4.15 -1.82 6.98
C ARG A 46 -3.69 -1.81 5.56
N THR A 47 -3.35 -0.63 5.08
CA THR A 47 -2.86 -0.46 3.71
C THR A 47 -1.74 0.55 3.71
N VAL A 48 -0.71 0.27 2.93
CA VAL A 48 0.28 1.26 2.50
C VAL A 48 0.22 1.30 0.99
N ALA A 49 0.19 2.51 0.43
CA ALA A 49 0.29 2.68 -1.00
C ALA A 49 1.33 3.76 -1.32
N ILE A 50 2.20 3.43 -2.28
CA ILE A 50 3.38 4.20 -2.65
C ILE A 50 3.28 4.52 -4.14
N THR A 51 3.21 5.82 -4.45
CA THR A 51 3.21 6.35 -5.83
C THR A 51 4.51 7.08 -6.16
N ASP A 52 5.48 7.11 -5.24
CA ASP A 52 6.80 7.67 -5.51
C ASP A 52 7.73 6.60 -6.12
N PRO A 53 8.09 6.68 -7.42
CA PRO A 53 8.92 5.66 -8.09
C PRO A 53 10.36 5.60 -7.60
N SER A 54 10.81 6.58 -6.80
CA SER A 54 12.14 6.55 -6.18
C SER A 54 12.23 5.62 -4.97
N ILE A 55 11.09 5.23 -4.40
CA ILE A 55 11.05 4.34 -3.24
C ILE A 55 11.20 2.91 -3.71
N THR A 56 12.07 2.16 -3.02
CA THR A 56 12.26 0.74 -3.24
C THR A 56 11.82 -0.06 -2.02
N VAL A 57 11.20 -1.23 -2.26
CA VAL A 57 10.84 -2.20 -1.23
C VAL A 57 11.33 -3.56 -1.67
N TYR A 58 12.13 -4.23 -0.83
CA TYR A 58 12.85 -5.46 -1.22
C TYR A 58 13.72 -5.30 -2.48
N GLY A 59 14.20 -4.08 -2.74
CA GLY A 59 14.93 -3.75 -3.98
C GLY A 59 14.04 -3.57 -5.22
N LEU A 60 12.72 -3.67 -5.08
CA LEU A 60 11.75 -3.45 -6.16
C LEU A 60 11.22 -2.02 -6.14
N SER A 61 11.02 -1.43 -7.32
CA SER A 61 10.24 -0.20 -7.50
C SER A 61 9.23 -0.40 -8.62
N MET A 62 8.35 0.59 -8.83
CA MET A 62 7.36 0.58 -9.93
C MET A 62 8.00 0.51 -11.33
N ASN A 63 9.31 0.76 -11.42
CA ASN A 63 10.07 0.65 -12.66
C ASN A 63 10.72 -0.74 -12.84
N SER A 64 10.61 -1.63 -11.86
CA SER A 64 11.13 -3.00 -11.96
C SER A 64 10.41 -3.76 -13.06
N SER A 65 11.14 -4.55 -13.83
CA SER A 65 10.53 -5.44 -14.82
C SER A 65 9.72 -6.54 -14.14
N GLU A 66 8.64 -6.97 -14.78
CA GLU A 66 7.74 -8.01 -14.26
C GLU A 66 8.50 -9.31 -13.90
N ASN A 67 9.44 -9.74 -14.76
CA ASN A 67 10.28 -10.90 -14.50
C ASN A 67 11.13 -10.74 -13.23
N PHE A 68 11.67 -9.54 -12.99
CA PHE A 68 12.48 -9.27 -11.80
C PHE A 68 11.63 -9.23 -10.53
N VAL A 69 10.44 -8.62 -10.62
CA VAL A 69 9.43 -8.62 -9.54
C VAL A 69 9.06 -10.06 -9.17
N ASN A 70 8.63 -10.85 -10.16
CA ASN A 70 8.16 -12.20 -9.94
C ASN A 70 9.26 -13.07 -9.31
N LYS A 71 10.48 -13.04 -9.88
CA LYS A 71 11.62 -13.77 -9.32
C LYS A 71 11.90 -13.37 -7.88
N THR A 72 11.98 -12.08 -7.59
CA THR A 72 12.32 -11.58 -6.24
C THR A 72 11.29 -12.05 -5.20
N LEU A 73 10.00 -11.93 -5.51
CA LEU A 73 8.94 -12.27 -4.55
C LEU A 73 8.77 -13.79 -4.38
N ILE A 74 8.89 -14.57 -5.45
CA ILE A 74 8.88 -16.03 -5.36
C ILE A 74 10.09 -16.54 -4.57
N ASP A 75 11.29 -16.00 -4.80
CA ASP A 75 12.51 -16.36 -4.04
C ASP A 75 12.35 -16.02 -2.53
N MET A 76 11.50 -15.03 -2.19
CA MET A 76 11.14 -14.68 -0.81
C MET A 76 9.99 -15.53 -0.22
N GLY A 77 9.43 -16.47 -0.99
CA GLY A 77 8.36 -17.37 -0.56
C GLY A 77 6.96 -16.79 -0.66
N PHE A 78 6.74 -15.77 -1.50
CA PHE A 78 5.39 -15.34 -1.85
C PHE A 78 4.75 -16.30 -2.85
N THR A 79 3.43 -16.36 -2.85
CA THR A 79 2.64 -17.06 -3.87
C THR A 79 2.07 -16.04 -4.85
N TYR A 80 2.31 -16.25 -6.14
CA TYR A 80 1.73 -15.43 -7.21
C TYR A 80 0.25 -15.77 -7.41
N GLN A 81 -0.59 -14.74 -7.52
CA GLN A 81 -2.01 -14.87 -7.84
C GLN A 81 -2.44 -13.80 -8.86
N GLU A 82 -3.02 -14.27 -9.96
CA GLU A 82 -3.69 -13.41 -10.94
C GLU A 82 -5.20 -13.44 -10.74
N TYR A 83 -5.80 -12.26 -10.79
CA TYR A 83 -7.24 -12.08 -10.77
C TYR A 83 -7.65 -11.31 -12.02
N SER A 84 -8.61 -11.86 -12.79
CA SER A 84 -9.10 -11.21 -14.00
C SER A 84 -9.56 -9.77 -13.70
N GLY A 85 -9.02 -8.81 -14.45
CA GLY A 85 -9.32 -7.38 -14.29
C GLY A 85 -8.65 -6.70 -13.10
N ARG A 86 -7.64 -7.31 -12.46
CA ARG A 86 -6.87 -6.70 -11.36
C ARG A 86 -5.37 -6.86 -11.59
N SER A 87 -4.57 -6.00 -10.95
CA SER A 87 -3.12 -6.18 -10.89
C SER A 87 -2.78 -7.54 -10.26
N PRO A 88 -1.72 -8.23 -10.74
CA PRO A 88 -1.21 -9.40 -10.07
C PRO A 88 -0.88 -9.14 -8.60
N SER A 89 -1.11 -10.15 -7.77
CA SER A 89 -0.96 -10.09 -6.32
C SER A 89 0.02 -11.15 -5.85
N TYR A 90 0.85 -10.80 -4.88
CA TYR A 90 1.84 -11.67 -4.27
C TYR A 90 1.50 -11.82 -2.80
N ILE A 91 1.11 -13.03 -2.41
CA ILE A 91 0.57 -13.29 -1.08
C ILE A 91 1.54 -14.14 -0.26
N LYS A 92 1.80 -13.71 0.97
CA LYS A 92 2.54 -14.48 1.97
C LYS A 92 1.91 -14.22 3.33
N ASP A 93 1.60 -15.28 4.07
CA ASP A 93 0.93 -15.19 5.37
C ASP A 93 -0.34 -14.33 5.30
N ARG A 94 -0.42 -13.23 6.07
CA ARG A 94 -1.54 -12.28 6.09
C ARG A 94 -1.24 -10.98 5.34
N PHE A 95 -0.35 -11.07 4.36
CA PHE A 95 0.19 -9.94 3.63
C PHE A 95 0.05 -10.16 2.12
N ASP A 96 -0.56 -9.18 1.46
CA ASP A 96 -0.71 -9.13 0.01
C ASP A 96 0.02 -7.90 -0.53
N PHE A 97 0.91 -8.15 -1.48
CA PHE A 97 1.70 -7.15 -2.16
C PHE A 97 1.33 -7.09 -3.64
N THR A 98 0.97 -5.90 -4.12
CA THR A 98 0.77 -5.65 -5.54
C THR A 98 1.70 -4.53 -6.01
N ILE A 99 2.15 -4.63 -7.25
CA ILE A 99 3.02 -3.63 -7.86
C ILE A 99 2.71 -3.52 -9.35
N ASN A 100 2.56 -2.29 -9.82
CA ASN A 100 2.51 -1.94 -11.23
C ASN A 100 3.30 -0.64 -11.48
N ASP A 101 3.21 -0.11 -12.68
CA ASP A 101 3.90 1.10 -13.14
C ASP A 101 3.39 2.41 -12.50
N THR A 102 2.27 2.35 -11.77
CA THR A 102 1.64 3.52 -11.13
C THR A 102 1.69 3.49 -9.61
N VAL A 103 1.65 2.30 -8.99
CA VAL A 103 1.56 2.18 -7.54
C VAL A 103 2.07 0.83 -7.02
N MET A 104 2.69 0.86 -5.84
CA MET A 104 2.91 -0.31 -4.99
C MET A 104 1.90 -0.32 -3.84
N HIS A 105 1.15 -1.40 -3.65
CA HIS A 105 0.23 -1.57 -2.54
C HIS A 105 0.64 -2.72 -1.62
N PHE A 106 0.46 -2.47 -0.33
CA PHE A 106 0.62 -3.43 0.74
C PHE A 106 -0.69 -3.55 1.48
N TYR A 107 -1.28 -4.73 1.51
CA TYR A 107 -2.51 -5.02 2.24
C TYR A 107 -2.21 -5.96 3.40
N PHE A 108 -2.63 -5.55 4.60
CA PHE A 108 -2.48 -6.33 5.82
C PHE A 108 -3.86 -6.83 6.27
N TYR A 109 -4.07 -8.14 6.16
CA TYR A 109 -5.32 -8.76 6.60
C TYR A 109 -5.31 -8.96 8.11
N SER A 110 -6.47 -8.71 8.74
CA SER A 110 -6.67 -9.09 10.14
C SER A 110 -7.61 -10.28 10.22
N GLY A 111 -7.27 -11.22 11.09
CA GLY A 111 -8.16 -12.26 11.58
C GLY A 111 -7.28 -13.25 12.31
N ASP A 112 -7.69 -13.76 13.47
CA ASP A 112 -7.06 -14.94 14.06
C ASP A 112 -7.56 -16.19 13.31
N ASN A 113 -6.73 -17.25 13.25
CA ASN A 113 -7.16 -18.54 12.72
C ASN A 113 -8.18 -19.17 13.68
#